data_AF-A0A0D7API4-F1
#
_entry.id   AF-A0A0D7API4-F1
#
_cell.length_a   1.000
_cell.length_b   1.000
_cell.length_c   1.000
_cell.angle_alpha   90.00
_cell.angle_beta   90.00
_cell.angle_gamma   90.00
#
_symmetry.space_group_name_H-M   'P 1'
#
loop_
_entity.id
_entity.type
_entity.pdbx_description
1 polymer ?
#
loop_
_entity_poly.entity_id
_entity_poly.type
_entity_poly.pdbx_seq_one_letter_code
_entity_poly.pdbx_strand_id
1 'polypeptide(L)'
;MKVAYPQLYKAAFHNLAIDNHAHPILKAEYHSRLPLESIVSEAFGDALAIDSPHTLASMRATLQLSQLFGMPHNSSWEAVKRCILVDDGLEGVAEFAEDYRWFNQFTQGHCRCVVRIEREAKVILTDVFSLNVGISGCAHLFTMFSLRLRRTLESLARLSDVVAFKTIVCYRSGLDVSPTDAMTPEQQTAFIRRAQAMLRSDGRIHVADKPVNDRIVHMAMDIRTLPDTCHLHSGCLSLTI
;
A
#
# COMPACT_ATOMS: atom_id res chain seq x y z
N MET A 1 -4.34 24.59 33.73
CA MET A 1 -3.03 23.90 33.72
C MET A 1 -2.01 24.85 33.09
N LYS A 2 -0.90 25.19 33.77
CA LYS A 2 0.19 25.99 33.13
C LYS A 2 0.90 25.08 32.13
N VAL A 3 0.85 25.43 30.85
CA VAL A 3 1.54 24.66 29.80
C VAL A 3 3.03 24.99 29.86
N ALA A 4 3.85 24.01 30.25
CA ALA A 4 5.30 24.12 30.09
C ALA A 4 5.61 24.24 28.57
N TYR A 5 6.48 25.18 28.20
CA TYR A 5 6.85 25.46 26.80
C TYR A 5 5.67 25.87 25.89
N PRO A 6 5.04 27.03 26.13
CA PRO A 6 3.86 27.48 25.37
C PRO A 6 4.13 27.66 23.86
N GLN A 7 5.37 27.99 23.49
CA GLN A 7 5.77 28.08 22.08
C GLN A 7 5.79 26.72 21.39
N LEU A 8 6.34 25.68 22.06
CA LEU A 8 6.34 24.32 21.55
C LEU A 8 4.92 23.76 21.45
N TYR A 9 4.09 24.00 22.49
CA TYR A 9 2.68 23.63 22.45
C TYR A 9 1.98 24.28 21.25
N LYS A 10 2.21 25.59 21.02
CA LYS A 10 1.62 26.29 19.89
C LYS A 10 2.07 25.67 18.56
N ALA A 11 3.35 25.35 18.42
CA ALA A 11 3.89 24.74 17.20
C ALA A 11 3.39 23.31 16.97
N ALA A 12 3.26 22.50 18.02
CA ALA A 12 2.86 21.10 17.90
C ALA A 12 1.35 20.92 17.65
N PHE A 13 0.50 21.77 18.26
CA PHE A 13 -0.95 21.58 18.26
C PHE A 13 -1.73 22.56 17.39
N HIS A 14 -1.12 23.66 16.91
CA HIS A 14 -1.81 24.64 16.05
C HIS A 14 -1.25 24.73 14.63
N ASN A 15 -0.23 23.94 14.28
CA ASN A 15 0.16 23.77 12.89
C ASN A 15 -0.66 22.66 12.24
N LEU A 16 -0.93 22.80 10.94
CA LEU A 16 -1.61 21.77 10.17
C LEU A 16 -0.74 20.52 10.08
N ALA A 17 -1.32 19.36 10.38
CA ALA A 17 -0.67 18.07 10.18
C ALA A 17 -0.78 17.66 8.70
N ILE A 18 0.33 17.19 8.13
CA ILE A 18 0.36 16.55 6.81
C ILE A 18 0.71 15.09 7.04
N ASP A 19 -0.27 14.22 6.81
CA ASP A 19 -0.05 12.78 6.81
C ASP A 19 0.47 12.35 5.44
N ASN A 20 1.76 12.01 5.37
CA ASN A 20 2.42 11.58 4.14
C ASN A 20 2.25 10.08 3.87
N HIS A 21 1.63 9.32 4.79
CA HIS A 21 1.42 7.89 4.62
C HIS A 21 0.17 7.38 5.35
N ALA A 22 -0.96 7.51 4.69
CA ALA A 22 -2.23 6.92 5.13
C ALA A 22 -2.65 5.73 4.25
N HIS A 23 -3.54 4.93 4.80
CA HIS A 23 -4.25 3.89 4.07
C HIS A 23 -5.70 4.32 3.79
N PRO A 24 -6.27 3.97 2.63
CA PRO A 24 -7.69 4.20 2.38
C PRO A 24 -8.58 3.52 3.42
N ILE A 25 -9.60 4.25 3.87
CA ILE A 25 -10.72 3.73 4.67
C ILE A 25 -11.57 2.79 3.79
N LEU A 26 -12.11 1.74 4.41
CA LEU A 26 -13.09 0.85 3.78
C LEU A 26 -14.36 1.64 3.44
N LYS A 27 -14.97 1.37 2.28
CA LYS A 27 -16.29 1.92 1.96
C LYS A 27 -17.27 1.47 3.04
N ALA A 28 -18.29 2.28 3.30
CA ALA A 28 -19.28 2.01 4.34
C ALA A 28 -19.88 0.61 4.21
N GLU A 29 -20.15 0.14 3.00
CA GLU A 29 -20.70 -1.21 2.73
C GLU A 29 -19.73 -2.37 3.06
N TYR A 30 -18.45 -2.10 3.35
CA TYR A 30 -17.42 -3.11 3.68
C TYR A 30 -16.72 -2.89 5.01
N HIS A 31 -17.24 -2.02 5.87
CA HIS A 31 -16.69 -1.74 7.19
C HIS A 31 -16.44 -2.97 8.10
N SER A 32 -17.16 -4.07 7.90
CA SER A 32 -17.17 -5.31 8.72
C SER A 32 -16.23 -6.38 8.25
N ARG A 33 -15.61 -6.10 7.13
CA ARG A 33 -14.89 -7.06 6.34
C ARG A 33 -13.61 -7.51 7.01
N LEU A 34 -13.02 -6.66 7.83
CA LEU A 34 -11.83 -6.96 8.61
C LEU A 34 -12.18 -6.81 10.09
N PRO A 35 -11.62 -7.66 10.98
CA PRO A 35 -11.74 -7.45 12.41
C PRO A 35 -11.34 -6.01 12.74
N LEU A 36 -12.13 -5.30 13.55
CA LEU A 36 -11.82 -3.91 13.88
C LEU A 36 -10.41 -3.79 14.50
N GLU A 37 -9.95 -4.84 15.17
CA GLU A 37 -8.60 -4.98 15.70
C GLU A 37 -7.51 -4.75 14.65
N SER A 38 -7.79 -4.99 13.36
CA SER A 38 -6.82 -4.76 12.28
C SER A 38 -6.47 -3.27 12.09
N ILE A 39 -7.25 -2.34 12.65
CA ILE A 39 -6.91 -0.91 12.60
C ILE A 39 -5.80 -0.54 13.59
N VAL A 40 -5.54 -1.40 14.59
CA VAL A 40 -4.55 -1.17 15.66
C VAL A 40 -3.47 -2.25 15.73
N SER A 41 -3.56 -3.30 14.91
CA SER A 41 -2.64 -4.43 14.94
C SER A 41 -2.52 -5.11 13.57
N GLU A 42 -1.30 -5.48 13.19
CA GLU A 42 -1.00 -6.31 12.02
C GLU A 42 -0.97 -7.82 12.37
N ALA A 43 -1.33 -8.18 13.60
CA ALA A 43 -1.39 -9.58 14.03
C ALA A 43 -2.47 -10.37 13.27
N PHE A 44 -2.43 -11.70 13.38
CA PHE A 44 -3.43 -12.59 12.79
C PHE A 44 -3.83 -13.69 13.77
N GLY A 45 -4.99 -14.30 13.55
CA GLY A 45 -5.52 -15.36 14.41
C GLY A 45 -5.76 -14.90 15.85
N ASP A 46 -5.46 -15.76 16.81
CA ASP A 46 -5.66 -15.49 18.24
C ASP A 46 -4.87 -14.28 18.74
N ALA A 47 -3.68 -14.02 18.18
CA ALA A 47 -2.91 -12.83 18.52
C ALA A 47 -3.63 -11.53 18.13
N LEU A 48 -4.44 -11.56 17.07
CA LEU A 48 -5.29 -10.43 16.69
C LEU A 48 -6.56 -10.39 17.54
N ALA A 49 -7.25 -11.50 17.65
CA ALA A 49 -8.58 -11.57 18.25
C ALA A 49 -8.58 -11.47 19.79
N ILE A 50 -7.56 -12.05 20.43
CA ILE A 50 -7.48 -12.21 21.89
C ILE A 50 -6.45 -11.24 22.47
N ASP A 51 -5.25 -11.16 21.89
CA ASP A 51 -4.14 -10.42 22.52
C ASP A 51 -4.12 -8.93 22.14
N SER A 52 -4.46 -8.58 20.90
CA SER A 52 -4.39 -7.20 20.40
C SER A 52 -5.21 -6.18 21.22
N PRO A 53 -6.40 -6.50 21.76
CA PRO A 53 -7.16 -5.62 22.64
C PRO A 53 -6.43 -5.22 23.93
N HIS A 54 -5.42 -5.99 24.33
CA HIS A 54 -4.61 -5.75 25.52
C HIS A 54 -3.31 -4.97 25.23
N THR A 55 -3.10 -4.55 23.97
CA THR A 55 -1.93 -3.74 23.59
C THR A 55 -2.13 -2.27 23.93
N LEU A 56 -1.02 -1.52 24.09
CA LEU A 56 -1.06 -0.07 24.27
C LEU A 56 -1.74 0.66 23.10
N ALA A 57 -1.61 0.14 21.87
CA ALA A 57 -2.26 0.69 20.70
C ALA A 57 -3.79 0.59 20.80
N SER A 58 -4.32 -0.58 21.17
CA SER A 58 -5.76 -0.77 21.38
C SER A 58 -6.29 0.03 22.57
N MET A 59 -5.56 0.09 23.68
CA MET A 59 -5.96 0.92 24.84
C MET A 59 -6.03 2.40 24.47
N ARG A 60 -5.05 2.91 23.72
CA ARG A 60 -5.05 4.30 23.25
C ARG A 60 -6.19 4.55 22.28
N ALA A 61 -6.41 3.66 21.31
CA ALA A 61 -7.52 3.76 20.37
C ALA A 61 -8.88 3.73 21.09
N THR A 62 -9.03 2.86 22.10
CA THR A 62 -10.23 2.79 22.94
C THR A 62 -10.53 4.14 23.57
N LEU A 63 -9.54 4.80 24.19
CA LEU A 63 -9.70 6.12 24.80
C LEU A 63 -10.09 7.19 23.78
N GLN A 64 -9.39 7.24 22.64
CA GLN A 64 -9.63 8.24 21.60
C GLN A 64 -11.00 8.07 20.94
N LEU A 65 -11.38 6.83 20.61
CA LEU A 65 -12.68 6.51 20.01
C LEU A 65 -13.82 6.71 21.01
N SER A 66 -13.63 6.34 22.28
CA SER A 66 -14.63 6.59 23.33
C SER A 66 -14.89 8.07 23.48
N GLN A 67 -13.84 8.89 23.50
CA GLN A 67 -13.98 10.35 23.55
C GLN A 67 -14.70 10.88 22.30
N LEU A 68 -14.33 10.40 21.11
CA LEU A 68 -14.93 10.80 19.84
C LEU A 68 -16.44 10.48 19.79
N PHE A 69 -16.84 9.31 20.29
CA PHE A 69 -18.23 8.86 20.32
C PHE A 69 -19.01 9.34 21.55
N GLY A 70 -18.42 10.17 22.41
CA GLY A 70 -19.08 10.67 23.62
C GLY A 70 -19.37 9.59 24.68
N MET A 71 -18.60 8.50 24.68
CA MET A 71 -18.73 7.39 25.61
C MET A 71 -18.02 7.67 26.94
N PRO A 72 -18.36 6.94 28.03
CA PRO A 72 -17.62 7.02 29.29
C PRO A 72 -16.12 6.74 29.14
N HIS A 73 -15.27 7.43 29.90
CA HIS A 73 -13.81 7.32 29.82
C HIS A 73 -13.28 5.90 30.15
N ASN A 74 -14.07 5.08 30.85
CA ASN A 74 -13.74 3.69 31.18
C ASN A 74 -14.37 2.66 30.23
N SER A 75 -14.83 3.10 29.06
CA SER A 75 -15.38 2.20 28.05
C SER A 75 -14.34 1.17 27.61
N SER A 76 -14.78 -0.07 27.44
CA SER A 76 -13.93 -1.15 26.94
C SER A 76 -13.84 -1.14 25.42
N TRP A 77 -12.84 -1.81 24.87
CA TRP A 77 -12.73 -2.05 23.42
C TRP A 77 -14.02 -2.69 22.84
N GLU A 78 -14.62 -3.64 23.56
CA GLU A 78 -15.89 -4.24 23.18
C GLU A 78 -17.06 -3.24 23.15
N ALA A 79 -17.06 -2.25 24.06
CA ALA A 79 -18.07 -1.20 24.03
C ALA A 79 -17.86 -0.29 22.81
N VAL A 80 -16.62 0.06 22.49
CA VAL A 80 -16.28 0.83 21.29
C VAL A 80 -16.71 0.09 20.03
N LYS A 81 -16.44 -1.21 19.92
CA LYS A 81 -16.90 -2.06 18.80
C LYS A 81 -18.41 -2.00 18.61
N ARG A 82 -19.20 -2.04 19.69
CA ARG A 82 -20.67 -1.98 19.60
C ARG A 82 -21.20 -0.61 19.18
N CYS A 83 -20.46 0.46 19.43
CA CYS A 83 -20.82 1.81 19.00
C CYS A 83 -20.46 2.07 17.53
N ILE A 84 -19.58 1.25 16.95
CA ILE A 84 -19.25 1.25 15.53
C ILE A 84 -20.18 0.25 14.85
N LEU A 85 -21.35 0.73 14.38
CA LEU A 85 -22.32 -0.11 13.69
C LEU A 85 -21.74 -0.58 12.36
N VAL A 86 -21.48 -1.88 12.26
CA VAL A 86 -20.72 -2.48 11.18
C VAL A 86 -21.33 -3.81 10.68
N ASP A 87 -22.01 -3.78 9.52
CA ASP A 87 -22.79 -4.83 8.83
C ASP A 87 -21.94 -5.75 7.91
N ASP A 88 -22.10 -7.08 7.96
CA ASP A 88 -21.14 -8.19 7.70
C ASP A 88 -21.22 -8.94 6.33
N GLY A 89 -20.12 -8.91 5.55
CA GLY A 89 -19.94 -9.77 4.35
C GLY A 89 -18.63 -9.55 3.54
N LEU A 90 -17.91 -10.61 3.13
CA LEU A 90 -16.53 -10.64 2.56
C LEU A 90 -16.45 -11.24 1.11
N GLU A 91 -15.64 -10.74 0.11
CA GLU A 91 -14.30 -11.24 -0.40
C GLU A 91 -13.59 -10.29 -1.47
N GLY A 92 -12.24 -10.01 -1.44
CA GLY A 92 -11.44 -9.21 -2.45
C GLY A 92 -11.03 -7.69 -2.28
N VAL A 93 -10.15 -7.30 -1.34
CA VAL A 93 -9.81 -5.93 -0.77
C VAL A 93 -9.39 -4.75 -1.68
N ALA A 94 -9.69 -4.72 -2.98
CA ALA A 94 -9.49 -3.53 -3.82
C ALA A 94 -10.81 -2.83 -4.19
N GLU A 95 -11.91 -3.57 -4.27
CA GLU A 95 -13.25 -3.04 -4.56
C GLU A 95 -13.86 -2.32 -3.35
N PHE A 96 -13.23 -2.49 -2.19
CA PHE A 96 -13.82 -2.22 -0.89
C PHE A 96 -13.25 -1.04 -0.14
N ALA A 97 -12.25 -0.40 -0.72
CA ALA A 97 -11.69 0.84 -0.23
C ALA A 97 -12.30 2.01 -1.01
N GLU A 98 -12.52 3.13 -0.33
CA GLU A 98 -12.83 4.38 -1.00
C GLU A 98 -11.63 4.84 -1.85
N ASP A 99 -11.90 5.53 -2.96
CA ASP A 99 -10.84 6.20 -3.72
C ASP A 99 -10.19 7.28 -2.85
N TYR A 100 -8.90 7.55 -3.04
CA TYR A 100 -8.23 8.56 -2.21
C TYR A 100 -8.83 9.97 -2.35
N ARG A 101 -9.54 10.28 -3.45
CA ARG A 101 -10.25 11.55 -3.62
C ARG A 101 -11.49 11.66 -2.74
N TRP A 102 -12.04 10.55 -2.26
CA TRP A 102 -13.16 10.54 -1.30
C TRP A 102 -12.78 11.26 0.00
N PHE A 103 -11.52 11.23 0.40
CA PHE A 103 -11.03 11.91 1.60
C PHE A 103 -11.03 13.44 1.51
N ASN A 104 -11.14 14.02 0.30
CA ASN A 104 -11.18 15.47 0.11
C ASN A 104 -12.30 16.14 0.91
N GLN A 105 -13.36 15.41 1.28
CA GLN A 105 -14.46 15.93 2.11
C GLN A 105 -14.06 16.13 3.59
N PHE A 106 -12.99 15.49 4.05
CA PHE A 106 -12.50 15.57 5.43
C PHE A 106 -11.23 16.42 5.57
N THR A 107 -10.68 16.93 4.47
CA THR A 107 -9.45 17.73 4.45
C THR A 107 -9.70 19.12 3.86
N GLN A 108 -8.95 20.12 4.32
CA GLN A 108 -9.03 21.49 3.75
C GLN A 108 -8.39 21.62 2.35
N GLY A 109 -7.75 20.56 1.85
CA GLY A 109 -7.10 20.51 0.54
C GLY A 109 -7.22 19.13 -0.12
N HIS A 110 -6.71 19.02 -1.36
CA HIS A 110 -6.79 17.77 -2.13
C HIS A 110 -5.80 16.72 -1.63
N CYS A 111 -6.32 15.53 -1.30
CA CYS A 111 -5.53 14.34 -1.03
C CYS A 111 -4.70 13.97 -2.26
N ARG A 112 -3.46 13.53 -2.01
CA ARG A 112 -2.49 13.12 -3.02
C ARG A 112 -2.29 11.61 -2.96
N CYS A 113 -1.84 11.02 -4.06
CA CYS A 113 -1.68 9.58 -4.24
C CYS A 113 -0.20 9.18 -4.18
N VAL A 114 0.07 8.11 -3.43
CA VAL A 114 1.33 7.37 -3.48
C VAL A 114 1.07 6.04 -4.18
N VAL A 115 1.70 5.81 -5.33
CA VAL A 115 1.44 4.62 -6.16
C VAL A 115 2.31 3.45 -5.73
N ARG A 116 1.69 2.29 -5.48
CA ARG A 116 2.42 1.04 -5.18
C ARG A 116 2.83 0.32 -6.47
N ILE A 117 4.13 0.23 -6.76
CA ILE A 117 4.63 -0.27 -8.05
C ILE A 117 4.30 -1.76 -8.30
N GLU A 118 4.22 -2.58 -7.25
CA GLU A 118 3.90 -4.00 -7.38
C GLU A 118 2.44 -4.23 -7.81
N ARG A 119 1.54 -3.29 -7.50
CA ARG A 119 0.15 -3.36 -7.95
C ARG A 119 0.10 -3.22 -9.47
N GLU A 120 0.76 -2.19 -10.00
CA GLU A 120 0.82 -1.94 -11.44
C GLU A 120 1.53 -3.08 -12.17
N ALA A 121 2.67 -3.54 -11.64
CA ALA A 121 3.40 -4.67 -12.21
C ALA A 121 2.55 -5.96 -12.24
N LYS A 122 1.79 -6.23 -11.18
CA LYS A 122 0.87 -7.38 -11.13
C LYS A 122 -0.20 -7.31 -12.23
N VAL A 123 -0.86 -6.16 -12.39
CA VAL A 123 -1.90 -5.97 -13.42
C VAL A 123 -1.31 -6.21 -14.80
N ILE A 124 -0.18 -5.58 -15.10
CA ILE A 124 0.46 -5.68 -16.41
C ILE A 124 0.96 -7.11 -16.69
N LEU A 125 1.53 -7.82 -15.72
CA LEU A 125 1.92 -9.22 -15.89
C LEU A 125 0.70 -10.11 -16.20
N THR A 126 -0.41 -9.87 -15.50
CA THR A 126 -1.66 -10.61 -15.73
C THR A 126 -2.17 -10.39 -17.16
N ASP A 127 -2.16 -9.13 -17.63
CA ASP A 127 -2.55 -8.79 -19.01
C ASP A 127 -1.59 -9.40 -20.05
N VAL A 128 -0.29 -9.31 -19.81
CA VAL A 128 0.74 -9.86 -20.72
C VAL A 128 0.60 -11.37 -20.86
N PHE A 129 0.27 -12.08 -19.78
CA PHE A 129 0.05 -13.52 -19.82
C PHE A 129 -1.30 -13.90 -20.42
N SER A 130 -2.34 -13.09 -20.21
CA SER A 130 -3.67 -13.33 -20.80
C SER A 130 -3.69 -13.14 -22.32
N LEU A 131 -2.84 -12.25 -22.84
CA LEU A 131 -2.66 -12.02 -24.28
C LEU A 131 -1.84 -13.13 -24.97
N ASN A 132 -1.33 -14.11 -24.23
CA ASN A 132 -0.40 -15.11 -24.74
C ASN A 132 -1.13 -16.26 -25.46
N VAL A 133 -1.72 -15.94 -26.60
CA VAL A 133 -2.27 -16.90 -27.56
C VAL A 133 -1.12 -17.49 -28.39
N GLY A 134 -0.31 -18.36 -27.76
CA GLY A 134 0.43 -19.44 -28.45
C GLY A 134 1.66 -19.14 -29.33
N ILE A 135 2.13 -17.90 -29.51
CA ILE A 135 3.22 -17.59 -30.48
C ILE A 135 4.42 -16.80 -29.91
N SER A 136 4.26 -16.05 -28.81
CA SER A 136 5.30 -15.14 -28.34
C SER A 136 6.30 -15.80 -27.36
N GLY A 137 7.59 -15.78 -27.71
CA GLY A 137 8.67 -16.25 -26.83
C GLY A 137 8.82 -15.40 -25.55
N CYS A 138 9.41 -15.98 -24.49
CA CYS A 138 9.56 -15.31 -23.19
C CYS A 138 10.28 -13.95 -23.27
N ALA A 139 11.29 -13.81 -24.13
CA ALA A 139 11.97 -12.52 -24.33
C ALA A 139 11.03 -11.42 -24.88
N HIS A 140 10.08 -11.78 -25.74
CA HIS A 140 9.07 -10.84 -26.23
C HIS A 140 8.11 -10.43 -25.12
N LEU A 141 7.62 -11.38 -24.31
CA LEU A 141 6.76 -11.10 -23.16
C LEU A 141 7.44 -10.18 -22.14
N PHE A 142 8.74 -10.42 -21.88
CA PHE A 142 9.55 -9.55 -21.04
C PHE A 142 9.61 -8.13 -21.59
N THR A 143 9.91 -7.98 -22.88
CA THR A 143 9.98 -6.67 -23.55
C THR A 143 8.64 -5.94 -23.48
N MET A 144 7.54 -6.64 -23.74
CA MET A 144 6.18 -6.11 -23.63
C MET A 144 5.86 -5.65 -22.21
N PHE A 145 6.16 -6.47 -21.21
CA PHE A 145 6.01 -6.13 -19.80
C PHE A 145 6.82 -4.89 -19.42
N SER A 146 8.13 -4.86 -19.73
CA SER A 146 9.00 -3.74 -19.41
C SER A 146 8.57 -2.44 -20.08
N LEU A 147 8.16 -2.47 -21.34
CA LEU A 147 7.65 -1.30 -22.05
C LEU A 147 6.34 -0.79 -21.46
N ARG A 148 5.40 -1.68 -21.15
CA ARG A 148 4.12 -1.32 -20.54
C ARG A 148 4.32 -0.75 -19.14
N LEU A 149 5.11 -1.39 -18.29
CA LEU A 149 5.37 -0.92 -16.94
C LEU A 149 6.01 0.46 -16.96
N ARG A 150 7.04 0.66 -17.79
CA ARG A 150 7.69 1.97 -17.93
C ARG A 150 6.68 3.06 -18.34
N ARG A 151 5.89 2.82 -19.39
CA ARG A 151 4.89 3.79 -19.87
C ARG A 151 3.82 4.09 -18.81
N THR A 152 3.34 3.08 -18.11
CA THR A 152 2.35 3.24 -17.04
C THR A 152 2.92 4.11 -15.93
N LEU A 153 4.11 3.79 -15.42
CA LEU A 153 4.72 4.56 -14.33
C LEU A 153 5.08 5.99 -14.77
N GLU A 154 5.60 6.19 -15.99
CA GLU A 154 5.82 7.53 -16.56
C GLU A 154 4.52 8.33 -16.71
N SER A 155 3.41 7.68 -17.09
CA SER A 155 2.11 8.34 -17.20
C SER A 155 1.56 8.77 -15.83
N LEU A 156 1.74 7.90 -14.83
CA LEU A 156 1.33 8.17 -13.45
C LEU A 156 2.16 9.29 -12.83
N ALA A 157 3.47 9.34 -13.10
CA ALA A 157 4.37 10.39 -12.63
C ALA A 157 4.02 11.80 -13.17
N ARG A 158 3.29 11.88 -14.29
CA ARG A 158 2.80 13.15 -14.86
C ARG A 158 1.48 13.61 -14.27
N LEU A 159 0.79 12.78 -13.49
CA LEU A 159 -0.46 13.17 -12.85
C LEU A 159 -0.16 14.11 -11.68
N SER A 160 -0.85 15.26 -11.64
CA SER A 160 -0.60 16.29 -10.63
C SER A 160 -0.95 15.86 -9.21
N ASP A 161 -1.79 14.84 -9.06
CA ASP A 161 -2.19 14.25 -7.78
C ASP A 161 -1.32 13.08 -7.33
N VAL A 162 -0.43 12.55 -8.19
CA VAL A 162 0.56 11.54 -7.81
C VAL A 162 1.83 12.23 -7.33
N VAL A 163 2.22 11.97 -6.08
CA VAL A 163 3.35 12.63 -5.43
C VAL A 163 4.50 11.70 -5.10
N ALA A 164 4.30 10.39 -5.15
CA ALA A 164 5.36 9.43 -4.86
C ALA A 164 5.03 8.06 -5.43
N PHE A 165 6.07 7.23 -5.56
CA PHE A 165 5.93 5.80 -5.71
C PHE A 165 6.34 5.11 -4.41
N LYS A 166 5.83 3.90 -4.18
CA LYS A 166 6.28 3.05 -3.10
C LYS A 166 6.46 1.62 -3.56
N THR A 167 7.41 0.96 -2.91
CA THR A 167 7.64 -0.48 -2.99
C THR A 167 7.42 -1.11 -1.63
N ILE A 168 7.00 -2.37 -1.65
CA ILE A 168 6.86 -3.23 -0.48
C ILE A 168 7.85 -4.39 -0.52
N VAL A 169 8.93 -4.25 -1.28
CA VAL A 169 9.97 -5.27 -1.44
C VAL A 169 10.50 -5.78 -0.10
N CYS A 170 10.58 -4.92 0.93
CA CYS A 170 10.97 -5.31 2.29
C CYS A 170 10.09 -6.43 2.88
N TYR A 171 8.78 -6.40 2.61
CA TYR A 171 7.82 -7.41 3.06
C TYR A 171 7.73 -8.61 2.10
N ARG A 172 8.47 -8.62 0.99
CA ARG A 172 8.41 -9.65 -0.05
C ARG A 172 9.69 -10.46 -0.13
N SER A 173 10.79 -9.79 -0.43
CA SER A 173 12.09 -10.41 -0.70
C SER A 173 13.24 -9.78 0.08
N GLY A 174 12.94 -8.87 1.03
CA GLY A 174 13.93 -8.12 1.80
C GLY A 174 14.46 -6.88 1.06
N LEU A 175 15.21 -6.04 1.77
CA LEU A 175 15.75 -4.78 1.23
C LEU A 175 17.06 -4.93 0.45
N ASP A 176 17.65 -6.12 0.42
CA ASP A 176 18.91 -6.41 -0.29
C ASP A 176 18.68 -6.50 -1.82
N VAL A 177 18.24 -5.40 -2.42
CA VAL A 177 17.91 -5.33 -3.86
C VAL A 177 19.21 -5.43 -4.65
N SER A 178 19.36 -6.50 -5.43
CA SER A 178 20.59 -6.75 -6.20
C SER A 178 20.82 -5.65 -7.24
N PRO A 179 22.02 -5.08 -7.41
CA PRO A 179 22.28 -4.06 -8.42
C PRO A 179 21.99 -4.57 -9.84
N THR A 180 21.58 -3.67 -10.73
CA THR A 180 21.17 -4.03 -12.10
C THR A 180 22.27 -3.79 -13.12
N ASP A 181 22.55 -4.83 -13.90
CA ASP A 181 23.12 -4.75 -15.25
C ASP A 181 22.02 -4.99 -16.30
N ALA A 182 22.32 -4.71 -17.58
CA ALA A 182 21.43 -5.08 -18.68
C ALA A 182 21.15 -6.59 -18.67
N MET A 183 19.88 -6.98 -18.60
CA MET A 183 19.49 -8.40 -18.54
C MET A 183 19.78 -9.12 -19.86
N THR A 184 20.49 -10.25 -19.81
CA THR A 184 20.67 -11.14 -20.95
C THR A 184 19.34 -11.79 -21.37
N PRO A 185 19.18 -12.26 -22.63
CA PRO A 185 17.97 -12.94 -23.08
C PRO A 185 17.57 -14.15 -22.20
N GLU A 186 18.55 -14.85 -21.64
CA GLU A 186 18.34 -15.98 -20.72
C GLU A 186 17.74 -15.50 -19.39
N GLN A 187 18.26 -14.39 -18.85
CA GLN A 187 17.71 -13.78 -17.63
C GLN A 187 16.29 -13.24 -17.87
N GLN A 188 16.00 -12.67 -19.04
CA GLN A 188 14.65 -12.23 -19.42
C GLN A 188 13.67 -13.40 -19.48
N THR A 189 14.13 -14.52 -20.05
CA THR A 189 13.37 -15.78 -20.10
C THR A 189 13.11 -16.32 -18.70
N ALA A 190 14.13 -16.33 -17.83
CA ALA A 190 14.00 -16.76 -16.44
C ALA A 190 13.02 -15.89 -15.65
N PHE A 191 13.04 -14.57 -15.86
CA PHE A 191 12.07 -13.65 -15.24
C PHE A 191 10.64 -14.02 -15.61
N ILE A 192 10.35 -14.25 -16.89
CA ILE A 192 8.98 -14.59 -17.33
C ILE A 192 8.55 -15.94 -16.79
N ARG A 193 9.42 -16.95 -16.79
CA ARG A 193 9.09 -18.25 -16.21
C ARG A 193 8.79 -18.17 -14.72
N ARG A 194 9.57 -17.39 -13.95
CA ARG A 194 9.31 -17.12 -12.53
C ARG A 194 7.98 -16.39 -12.33
N ALA A 195 7.72 -15.37 -13.13
CA ALA A 195 6.47 -14.63 -13.08
C ALA A 195 5.24 -15.49 -13.44
N GLN A 196 5.36 -16.40 -14.41
CA GLN A 196 4.32 -17.38 -14.75
C GLN A 196 4.10 -18.41 -13.63
N ALA A 197 5.17 -18.86 -12.95
CA ALA A 197 5.06 -19.77 -11.82
C ALA A 197 4.31 -19.15 -10.62
N MET A 198 4.24 -17.81 -10.54
CA MET A 198 3.46 -17.08 -9.53
C MET A 198 1.98 -16.89 -9.92
N LEU A 199 1.56 -17.34 -11.11
CA LEU A 199 0.17 -17.27 -11.54
C LEU A 199 -0.64 -18.33 -10.79
N ARG A 200 -1.67 -17.88 -10.07
CA ARG A 200 -2.62 -18.76 -9.39
C ARG A 200 -3.67 -19.28 -10.37
N SER A 201 -4.38 -20.34 -9.96
CA SER A 201 -5.48 -20.91 -10.73
C SER A 201 -6.65 -19.94 -11.00
N ASP A 202 -6.79 -18.90 -10.17
CA ASP A 202 -7.77 -17.82 -10.32
C ASP A 202 -7.30 -16.72 -11.32
N GLY A 203 -6.18 -16.93 -12.01
CA GLY A 203 -5.58 -15.97 -12.94
C GLY A 203 -4.87 -14.80 -12.27
N ARG A 204 -4.80 -14.75 -10.93
CA ARG A 204 -4.15 -13.66 -10.20
C ARG A 204 -2.69 -13.99 -9.92
N ILE A 205 -1.83 -12.99 -10.07
CA ILE A 205 -0.40 -13.13 -9.74
C ILE A 205 -0.14 -12.57 -8.33
N HIS A 206 0.62 -13.30 -7.52
CA HIS A 206 1.15 -12.81 -6.25
C HIS A 206 2.67 -12.59 -6.38
N VAL A 207 3.08 -11.35 -6.60
CA VAL A 207 4.51 -11.00 -6.85
C VAL A 207 5.31 -11.13 -5.56
N ALA A 208 5.96 -12.28 -5.37
CA ALA A 208 6.77 -12.62 -4.20
C ALA A 208 7.96 -13.52 -4.58
N ASP A 209 8.67 -13.16 -5.65
CA ASP A 209 9.91 -13.80 -6.08
C ASP A 209 11.00 -12.73 -6.15
N LYS A 210 12.12 -12.96 -5.46
CA LYS A 210 13.18 -11.96 -5.29
C LYS A 210 13.70 -11.41 -6.62
N PRO A 211 14.16 -12.22 -7.59
CA PRO A 211 14.55 -11.73 -8.91
C PRO A 211 13.48 -10.88 -9.62
N VAL A 212 12.21 -11.26 -9.51
CA VAL A 212 11.10 -10.50 -10.11
C VAL A 212 10.88 -9.17 -9.38
N ASN A 213 10.84 -9.19 -8.04
CA ASN A 213 10.65 -8.01 -7.20
C ASN A 213 11.78 -6.99 -7.40
N ASP A 214 13.03 -7.43 -7.33
CA ASP A 214 14.20 -6.57 -7.51
C ASP A 214 14.14 -5.90 -8.89
N ARG A 215 13.82 -6.66 -9.95
CA ARG A 215 13.71 -6.10 -11.31
C ARG A 215 12.59 -5.07 -11.45
N ILE A 216 11.44 -5.27 -10.80
CA ILE A 216 10.34 -4.29 -10.78
C ILE A 216 10.80 -2.99 -10.11
N VAL A 217 11.52 -3.08 -8.99
CA VAL A 217 12.10 -1.92 -8.30
C VAL A 217 13.05 -1.16 -9.23
N HIS A 218 13.95 -1.87 -9.91
CA HIS A 218 14.88 -1.25 -10.86
C HIS A 218 14.19 -0.55 -12.02
N MET A 219 13.17 -1.17 -12.62
CA MET A 219 12.41 -0.52 -13.69
C MET A 219 11.68 0.74 -13.21
N ALA A 220 11.30 0.82 -11.94
CA ALA A 220 10.72 2.02 -11.35
C ALA A 220 11.80 3.09 -11.08
N MET A 221 13.00 2.70 -10.64
CA MET A 221 14.14 3.60 -10.44
C MET A 221 14.68 4.18 -11.75
N ASP A 222 14.63 3.42 -12.85
CA ASP A 222 15.07 3.84 -14.19
C ASP A 222 14.22 4.97 -14.80
N ILE A 223 13.12 5.36 -14.17
CA ILE A 223 12.24 6.44 -14.63
C ILE A 223 12.94 7.77 -14.32
N ARG A 224 13.88 8.14 -15.19
CA ARG A 224 14.68 9.38 -15.15
C ARG A 224 13.87 10.68 -15.23
N THR A 225 12.54 10.60 -15.28
CA THR A 225 11.63 11.73 -15.48
C THR A 225 10.68 11.93 -14.30
N LEU A 226 10.96 11.34 -13.14
CA LEU A 226 10.26 11.72 -11.93
C LEU A 226 10.53 13.23 -11.70
N PRO A 227 9.51 14.09 -11.63
CA PRO A 227 9.73 15.45 -11.15
C PRO A 227 10.40 15.37 -9.77
N ASP A 228 11.18 16.38 -9.37
CA ASP A 228 11.94 16.44 -8.10
C ASP A 228 11.10 16.11 -6.84
N THR A 229 9.78 16.03 -6.98
CA THR A 229 8.79 15.69 -5.97
C THR A 229 8.43 14.21 -5.84
N CYS A 230 8.85 13.30 -6.74
CA CYS A 230 8.40 11.91 -6.73
C CYS A 230 9.46 10.96 -6.13
N HIS A 231 9.26 10.56 -4.87
CA HIS A 231 10.18 9.71 -4.12
C HIS A 231 9.75 8.23 -4.17
N LEU A 232 10.70 7.30 -4.13
CA LEU A 232 10.42 5.87 -3.97
C LEU A 232 10.55 5.45 -2.50
N HIS A 233 9.44 5.11 -1.85
CA HIS A 233 9.42 4.69 -0.45
C HIS A 233 9.44 3.17 -0.34
N SER A 234 10.35 2.60 0.45
CA SER A 234 10.21 1.20 0.91
C SER A 234 9.37 1.21 2.18
N GLY A 235 8.47 0.25 2.36
CA GLY A 235 7.47 0.24 3.44
C GLY A 235 7.96 0.25 4.91
N CYS A 236 9.25 0.54 5.15
CA CYS A 236 9.81 0.88 6.46
C CYS A 236 10.87 2.00 6.44
N LEU A 237 11.35 2.46 5.26
CA LEU A 237 12.41 3.45 5.10
C LEU A 237 12.24 4.19 3.76
N SER A 238 12.30 5.53 3.79
CA SER A 238 12.42 6.35 2.57
C SER A 238 13.79 6.11 1.94
N LEU A 239 13.84 5.66 0.69
CA LEU A 239 15.05 5.76 -0.11
C LEU A 239 15.00 7.15 -0.77
N THR A 240 15.83 8.06 -0.27
CA THR A 240 16.11 9.30 -0.99
C THR A 240 17.00 8.90 -2.17
N ILE A 241 16.48 9.07 -3.39
CA ILE A 241 17.27 8.99 -4.63
C ILE A 241 18.09 10.28 -4.74
#